data_AF-A0A8I0EWP6-F1
#
_entry.id   AF-A0A8I0EWP6-F1
#
_cell.length_a   1.000
_cell.length_b   1.000
_cell.length_c   1.000
_cell.angle_alpha   90.00
_cell.angle_beta   90.00
_cell.angle_gamma   90.00
#
_symmetry.space_group_name_H-M   'P 1'
#
loop_
_entity.id
_entity.type
_entity.pdbx_description
1 polymer ?
#
loop_
_entity_poly.entity_id
_entity_poly.type
_entity_poly.pdbx_seq_one_letter_code
_entity_poly.pdbx_strand_id
1 'polypeptide(L)'
;MTPEDAEDKTEPNLFRSTLQSAKSTVTTCGDNVYSGYGSPLDAIANPLANGGWVCKEADTWIAEMKDQCTGITEAFDDAVTAIQTRIGTEPDKVPENDWRGNSWPRQWRVQNMY
;
A
#
# COMPACT_ATOMS: atom_id res chain seq x y z
N MET A 1 9.26 -50.59 -2.07
CA MET A 1 8.96 -49.15 -1.93
C MET A 1 8.31 -48.73 -3.23
N THR A 2 7.02 -48.43 -3.19
CA THR A 2 6.33 -47.79 -4.33
C THR A 2 6.76 -46.31 -4.38
N PRO A 3 6.76 -45.67 -5.55
CA PRO A 3 7.12 -44.25 -5.71
C PRO A 3 6.12 -43.26 -5.07
N GLU A 4 5.15 -43.75 -4.29
CA GLU A 4 3.94 -43.01 -3.90
C GLU A 4 4.05 -42.26 -2.57
N ASP A 5 5.15 -42.41 -1.83
CA ASP A 5 5.34 -41.83 -0.49
C ASP A 5 6.36 -40.67 -0.46
N ALA A 6 6.59 -39.99 -1.59
CA ALA A 6 7.19 -38.66 -1.51
C ALA A 6 6.09 -37.70 -1.01
N GLU A 7 5.91 -37.62 0.30
CA GLU A 7 5.14 -36.53 0.91
C GLU A 7 5.59 -35.22 0.27
N ASP A 8 4.68 -34.57 -0.47
CA ASP A 8 4.89 -33.21 -0.97
C ASP A 8 5.00 -32.29 0.26
N LYS A 9 6.21 -32.17 0.78
CA LYS A 9 6.52 -31.31 1.92
C LYS A 9 6.35 -29.88 1.48
N THR A 10 5.29 -29.27 2.00
CA THR A 10 4.93 -27.88 1.72
C THR A 10 4.92 -27.06 3.00
N GLU A 11 5.28 -25.80 2.89
CA GLU A 11 5.32 -24.84 3.98
C GLU A 11 4.50 -23.57 3.66
N PRO A 12 4.10 -22.78 4.67
CA PRO A 12 3.33 -21.56 4.45
C PRO A 12 4.10 -20.55 3.60
N ASN A 13 3.43 -19.91 2.65
CA ASN A 13 4.01 -18.83 1.85
C ASN A 13 4.04 -17.51 2.65
N LEU A 14 5.11 -17.28 3.40
CA LEU A 14 5.30 -16.08 4.21
C LEU A 14 5.45 -14.82 3.34
N PHE A 15 5.97 -14.93 2.13
CA PHE A 15 6.01 -13.83 1.16
C PHE A 15 4.59 -13.34 0.82
N ARG A 16 3.66 -14.26 0.55
CA ARG A 16 2.24 -13.92 0.32
C ARG A 16 1.61 -13.22 1.53
N SER A 17 1.91 -13.68 2.75
CA SER A 17 1.47 -12.99 3.97
C SER A 17 2.04 -11.57 4.08
N THR A 18 3.31 -11.35 3.71
CA THR A 18 3.89 -10.01 3.65
C THR A 18 3.18 -9.12 2.64
N LEU A 19 2.84 -9.62 1.44
CA LEU A 19 2.08 -8.85 0.45
C LEU A 19 0.69 -8.46 0.96
N GLN A 20 -0.01 -9.37 1.66
CA GLN A 20 -1.31 -9.06 2.27
C GLN A 20 -1.19 -7.95 3.31
N SER A 21 -0.16 -7.99 4.16
CA SER A 21 0.12 -6.94 5.12
C SER A 21 0.41 -5.61 4.42
N ALA A 22 1.27 -5.62 3.39
CA ALA A 22 1.63 -4.43 2.63
C ALA A 22 0.40 -3.79 1.96
N LYS A 23 -0.49 -4.59 1.35
CA LYS A 23 -1.74 -4.11 0.77
C LYS A 23 -2.59 -3.38 1.82
N SER A 24 -2.74 -3.97 3.00
CA SER A 24 -3.52 -3.37 4.11
C SER A 24 -2.92 -2.04 4.55
N THR A 25 -1.59 -1.96 4.68
CA THR A 25 -0.89 -0.72 5.01
C THR A 25 -1.10 0.35 3.94
N VAL A 26 -0.90 0.04 2.66
CA VAL A 26 -1.06 1.00 1.55
C VAL A 26 -2.51 1.52 1.50
N THR A 27 -3.49 0.64 1.66
CA THR A 27 -4.92 1.01 1.69
C THR A 27 -5.19 1.98 2.85
N THR A 28 -4.76 1.63 4.06
CA THR A 28 -4.94 2.46 5.26
C THR A 28 -4.24 3.82 5.12
N CYS A 29 -3.03 3.84 4.54
CA CYS A 29 -2.32 5.09 4.29
C CYS A 29 -3.07 5.99 3.33
N GLY A 30 -3.60 5.44 2.23
CA GLY A 30 -4.47 6.18 1.31
C GLY A 30 -5.68 6.75 2.03
N ASP A 31 -6.44 5.90 2.73
CA ASP A 31 -7.64 6.32 3.47
C ASP A 31 -7.34 7.44 4.48
N ASN A 32 -6.24 7.32 5.22
CA ASN A 32 -5.84 8.32 6.22
C ASN A 32 -5.48 9.66 5.59
N VAL A 33 -4.75 9.66 4.47
CA VAL A 33 -4.40 10.86 3.70
C VAL A 33 -5.69 11.58 3.27
N TYR A 34 -6.73 10.85 2.90
CA TYR A 34 -7.97 11.42 2.38
C TYR A 34 -9.09 11.59 3.43
N SER A 35 -8.85 11.19 4.69
CA SER A 35 -9.86 11.25 5.75
C SER A 35 -10.20 12.69 6.17
N GLY A 36 -11.50 12.98 6.28
CA GLY A 36 -12.03 14.27 6.77
C GLY A 36 -12.29 15.33 5.70
N TYR A 37 -11.28 15.68 4.89
CA TYR A 37 -11.39 16.75 3.89
C TYR A 37 -11.49 16.27 2.44
N GLY A 38 -11.47 14.96 2.19
CA GLY A 38 -11.52 14.38 0.83
C GLY A 38 -10.20 14.52 0.06
N SER A 39 -9.32 15.46 0.43
CA SER A 39 -7.91 15.59 0.02
C SER A 39 -7.12 16.41 1.04
N PRO A 40 -5.86 16.05 1.39
CA PRO A 40 -4.98 16.92 2.19
C PRO A 40 -4.83 18.31 1.57
N LEU A 41 -4.87 18.35 0.23
CA LEU A 41 -4.87 19.57 -0.55
C LEU A 41 -6.05 20.46 -0.18
N ASP A 42 -7.26 19.88 -0.11
CA ASP A 42 -8.48 20.63 0.21
C ASP A 42 -8.49 21.08 1.67
N ALA A 43 -7.85 20.33 2.58
CA ALA A 43 -7.66 20.73 3.97
C ALA A 43 -6.80 22.01 4.10
N ILE A 44 -5.85 22.23 3.18
CA ILE A 44 -4.97 23.39 3.16
C ILE A 44 -5.56 24.53 2.30
N ALA A 45 -6.07 24.20 1.11
CA ALA A 45 -6.56 25.17 0.15
C ALA A 45 -7.88 25.82 0.60
N ASN A 46 -8.80 25.07 1.23
CA ASN A 46 -10.11 25.63 1.62
C ASN A 46 -10.00 26.75 2.67
N PRO A 47 -9.20 26.64 3.75
CA PRO A 47 -9.00 27.75 4.68
C PRO A 47 -8.31 28.95 4.04
N LEU A 48 -7.43 28.77 3.05
CA LEU A 48 -6.73 29.88 2.39
C LEU A 48 -7.67 30.62 1.42
N ALA A 49 -8.45 29.88 0.65
CA ALA A 49 -9.45 30.43 -0.26
C ALA A 49 -10.60 31.16 0.48
N ASN A 50 -11.03 30.64 1.64
CA ASN A 50 -12.17 31.18 2.39
C ASN A 50 -11.78 32.09 3.58
N GLY A 51 -10.53 32.04 4.03
CA GLY A 51 -10.03 32.71 5.24
C GLY A 51 -9.45 34.10 5.03
N GLY A 52 -9.55 34.66 3.81
CA GLY A 52 -9.24 36.07 3.54
C GLY A 52 -7.94 36.35 2.81
N TRP A 53 -7.18 35.33 2.37
CA TRP A 53 -6.06 35.52 1.46
C TRP A 53 -6.55 35.55 0.00
N VAL A 54 -7.29 36.61 -0.34
CA VAL A 54 -7.85 36.80 -1.69
C VAL A 54 -6.88 37.66 -2.51
N CYS A 55 -5.83 37.05 -3.05
CA CYS A 55 -4.97 37.68 -4.06
C CYS A 55 -4.54 36.66 -5.13
N LYS A 56 -4.18 37.15 -6.33
CA LYS A 56 -3.84 36.28 -7.48
C LYS A 56 -2.68 35.32 -7.19
N GLU A 57 -1.77 35.73 -6.32
CA GLU A 57 -0.63 34.92 -5.88
C GLU A 57 -1.08 33.71 -5.06
N ALA A 58 -2.12 33.86 -4.23
CA ALA A 58 -2.71 32.75 -3.48
C ALA A 58 -3.40 31.76 -4.42
N ASP A 59 -4.16 32.24 -5.40
CA ASP A 59 -4.80 31.38 -6.41
C ASP A 59 -3.76 30.59 -7.22
N THR A 60 -2.66 31.25 -7.62
CA THR A 60 -1.57 30.62 -8.37
C THR A 60 -0.88 29.54 -7.53
N TRP A 61 -0.55 29.84 -6.28
CA TRP A 61 0.06 28.88 -5.37
C TRP A 61 -0.87 27.68 -5.08
N ILE A 62 -2.16 27.92 -4.87
CA ILE A 62 -3.15 26.85 -4.71
C ILE A 62 -3.14 25.95 -5.96
N ALA A 63 -3.14 26.52 -7.16
CA ALA A 63 -3.11 25.77 -8.42
C ALA A 63 -1.83 24.93 -8.57
N GLU A 64 -0.67 25.48 -8.27
CA GLU A 64 0.61 24.76 -8.28
C GLU A 64 0.62 23.61 -7.27
N MET A 65 0.08 23.83 -6.06
CA MET A 65 -0.05 22.79 -5.05
C MET A 65 -1.03 21.69 -5.51
N LYS A 66 -2.13 22.05 -6.20
CA LYS A 66 -3.06 21.05 -6.77
C LYS A 66 -2.35 20.18 -7.81
N ASP A 67 -1.57 20.79 -8.70
CA ASP A 67 -0.85 20.09 -9.75
C ASP A 67 0.19 19.12 -9.17
N GLN A 68 0.97 19.56 -8.17
CA GLN A 68 1.93 18.69 -7.48
C GLN A 68 1.29 17.53 -6.71
N CYS A 69 0.07 17.73 -6.19
CA CYS A 69 -0.68 16.69 -5.49
C CYS A 69 -1.54 15.82 -6.42
N THR A 70 -1.62 16.17 -7.70
CA THR A 70 -2.32 15.35 -8.71
C THR A 70 -1.60 14.02 -8.87
N GLY A 71 -2.33 12.93 -8.96
CA GLY A 71 -1.74 11.59 -9.08
C GLY A 71 -1.47 10.85 -7.77
N ILE A 72 -1.58 11.51 -6.60
CA ILE A 72 -1.33 10.81 -5.32
C ILE A 72 -2.37 9.69 -5.11
N THR A 73 -3.65 9.94 -5.37
CA THR A 73 -4.71 8.92 -5.24
C THR A 73 -4.48 7.77 -6.21
N GLU A 74 -4.23 8.10 -7.48
CA GLU A 74 -3.97 7.12 -8.54
C GLU A 74 -2.74 6.26 -8.21
N ALA A 75 -1.69 6.85 -7.61
CA ALA A 75 -0.51 6.11 -7.18
C ALA A 75 -0.81 5.11 -6.05
N PHE A 76 -1.69 5.45 -5.10
CA PHE A 76 -2.14 4.50 -4.08
C PHE A 76 -2.96 3.36 -4.70
N ASP A 77 -3.90 3.67 -5.59
CA ASP A 77 -4.73 2.68 -6.28
C ASP A 77 -3.90 1.74 -7.16
N ASP A 78 -2.92 2.28 -7.90
CA ASP A 78 -1.98 1.53 -8.71
C ASP A 78 -1.12 0.59 -7.83
N ALA A 79 -0.63 1.09 -6.69
CA ALA A 79 0.13 0.28 -5.75
C ALA A 79 -0.71 -0.87 -5.17
N VAL A 80 -1.95 -0.61 -4.76
CA VAL A 80 -2.89 -1.63 -4.28
C VAL A 80 -3.16 -2.67 -5.37
N THR A 81 -3.37 -2.22 -6.61
CA THR A 81 -3.63 -3.09 -7.77
C THR A 81 -2.43 -3.97 -8.10
N ALA A 82 -1.22 -3.41 -8.09
CA ALA A 82 0.01 -4.15 -8.32
C ALA A 82 0.24 -5.23 -7.25
N ILE A 83 0.05 -4.90 -5.97
CA ILE A 83 0.18 -5.85 -4.86
C ILE A 83 -0.91 -6.94 -4.96
N GLN A 84 -2.16 -6.56 -5.23
CA GLN A 84 -3.27 -7.51 -5.39
C GLN A 84 -3.04 -8.48 -6.54
N THR A 85 -2.54 -7.99 -7.66
CA THR A 85 -2.17 -8.81 -8.83
C THR A 85 -1.11 -9.82 -8.44
N ARG A 86 -0.06 -9.38 -7.72
CA ARG A 86 0.99 -10.29 -7.25
C ARG A 86 0.44 -11.34 -6.29
N ILE A 87 -0.41 -10.97 -5.33
CA ILE A 87 -1.07 -11.92 -4.42
C ILE A 87 -1.84 -12.99 -5.21
N GLY A 88 -2.56 -12.61 -6.27
CA GLY A 88 -3.31 -13.54 -7.11
C GLY A 88 -2.45 -14.58 -7.84
N THR A 89 -1.15 -14.33 -7.97
CA THR A 89 -0.18 -15.26 -8.60
C THR A 89 0.58 -16.13 -7.60
N GLU A 90 0.44 -15.88 -6.30
CA GLU A 90 1.17 -16.61 -5.26
C GLU A 90 0.31 -17.74 -4.66
N PRO A 91 0.81 -18.98 -4.55
CA PRO A 91 0.08 -20.06 -3.90
C PRO A 91 0.05 -19.86 -2.37
N ASP A 92 -0.91 -20.49 -1.69
CA ASP A 92 -1.02 -20.43 -0.21
C ASP A 92 0.14 -21.15 0.50
N LYS A 93 0.65 -22.21 -0.14
CA LYS A 93 1.79 -23.00 0.31
C LYS A 93 2.83 -23.12 -0.79
N VAL A 94 4.09 -23.25 -0.39
CA VAL A 94 5.24 -23.42 -1.29
C VAL A 94 6.00 -24.68 -0.91
N PRO A 95 6.82 -25.27 -1.80
CA PRO A 95 7.67 -26.39 -1.46
C PRO A 95 8.59 -26.08 -0.27
N GLU A 96 8.97 -27.09 0.50
CA GLU A 96 9.93 -26.95 1.61
C GLU A 96 11.25 -26.33 1.11
N ASN A 97 11.78 -25.36 1.88
CA ASN A 97 12.98 -24.57 1.54
C ASN A 97 12.83 -23.59 0.36
N ASP A 98 11.61 -23.33 -0.12
CA ASP A 98 11.37 -22.21 -1.02
C ASP A 98 11.67 -20.88 -0.30
N TRP A 99 12.31 -19.94 -1.00
CA TRP A 99 12.67 -18.64 -0.43
C TRP A 99 11.46 -17.83 0.06
N ARG A 100 10.25 -18.11 -0.46
CA ARG A 100 8.98 -17.51 -0.07
C ARG A 100 8.39 -18.11 1.20
N GLY A 101 8.87 -19.27 1.61
CA GLY A 101 8.36 -20.00 2.75
C GLY A 101 9.06 -19.60 4.04
N ASN A 102 9.55 -20.57 4.82
CA ASN A 102 10.13 -20.30 6.14
C ASN A 102 11.45 -19.51 6.09
N SER A 103 12.13 -19.51 4.95
CA SER A 103 13.34 -18.73 4.70
C SER A 103 13.07 -17.25 4.40
N TRP A 104 11.81 -16.86 4.21
CA TRP A 104 11.46 -15.46 3.90
C TRP A 104 11.88 -14.52 5.05
N PRO A 105 12.57 -13.39 4.76
CA PRO A 105 13.02 -12.46 5.79
C PRO A 105 11.87 -11.92 6.65
N ARG A 106 11.89 -12.27 7.94
CA ARG A 106 10.88 -11.84 8.92
C ARG A 106 10.95 -10.37 9.31
N GLN A 107 11.88 -9.59 8.74
CA GLN A 107 12.10 -8.18 9.11
C GLN A 107 10.85 -7.30 8.86
N TRP A 108 9.94 -7.72 7.98
CA TRP A 108 8.64 -7.05 7.76
C TRP A 108 7.61 -7.27 8.87
N ARG A 109 7.87 -8.17 9.85
CA ARG A 109 7.00 -8.35 11.04
C ARG A 109 7.27 -7.36 12.17
N VAL A 110 8.24 -6.45 12.03
CA VAL A 110 8.64 -5.53 13.12
C VAL A 110 8.42 -4.08 12.70
N GLN A 111 7.17 -3.68 12.59
CA GLN A 111 6.73 -2.33 12.95
C GLN A 111 5.37 -2.47 13.64
N ASN A 112 5.39 -3.16 14.79
CA ASN A 112 4.32 -3.02 15.77
C ASN A 112 4.31 -1.57 16.24
N MET A 113 3.18 -0.91 15.99
CA MET A 113 2.45 -0.10 16.97
C MET A 113 3.31 0.65 17.99
N TYR A 114 3.62 1.91 17.69
CA TYR A 114 3.67 3.00 18.66
C TYR A 114 3.15 4.27 18.01
#